data_AF-A0A1T5JET5-F1
#
_entry.id   AF-A0A1T5JET5-F1
#
_cell.length_a   1.000
_cell.length_b   1.000
_cell.length_c   1.000
_cell.angle_alpha   90.00
_cell.angle_beta   90.00
_cell.angle_gamma   90.00
#
_symmetry.space_group_name_H-M   'P 1'
#
loop_
_entity.id
_entity.type
_entity.pdbx_description
1 polymer ?
#
loop_
_entity_poly.entity_id
_entity_poly.type
_entity_poly.pdbx_seq_one_letter_code
_entity_poly.pdbx_strand_id
1 'polypeptide(L)' 'MAGELKQFVLYKDTAGEFRWTLYAANARKIADGSEGYKNHADCLAGIRLVVNAIPGIQVYDKTKDQWYNA' A
#
# COMPACT_ATOMS: atom_id res chain seq x y z
N MET A 1 0.35 -22.81 -5.83
CA MET A 1 0.08 -22.19 -4.51
C MET A 1 -0.07 -20.70 -4.74
N ALA A 2 -1.29 -20.26 -5.06
CA ALA A 2 -1.61 -18.87 -5.38
C ALA A 2 -2.80 -18.50 -4.47
N GLY A 3 -2.65 -17.53 -3.57
CA GLY A 3 -3.80 -17.16 -2.75
C GLY A 3 -3.65 -16.12 -1.65
N GLU A 4 -2.45 -15.83 -1.13
CA GLU A 4 -2.41 -15.15 0.19
C GLU A 4 -1.66 -13.82 0.24
N LEU A 5 -1.00 -13.38 -0.84
CA LEU A 5 -0.34 -12.08 -0.83
C LEU A 5 -1.28 -11.00 -1.38
N LYS A 6 -2.07 -10.42 -0.46
CA LYS A 6 -2.63 -9.09 -0.66
C LYS A 6 -1.48 -8.10 -0.45
N GLN A 7 -1.18 -7.28 -1.45
CA GLN A 7 0.01 -6.45 -1.45
C GLN A 7 -0.40 -4.98 -1.58
N PHE A 8 -0.05 -4.17 -0.57
CA PHE A 8 -0.03 -2.73 -0.74
C PHE A 8 1.30 -2.31 -1.34
N VAL A 9 1.25 -1.51 -2.39
CA VAL A 9 2.44 -0.90 -2.99
C VAL A 9 2.37 0.59 -2.76
N LEU A 10 3.26 1.11 -1.91
CA LEU A 10 3.45 2.54 -1.71
C LEU A 10 4.55 3.03 -2.66
N TYR A 11 4.27 4.08 -3.41
CA TYR A 11 5.21 4.70 -4.34
C TYR A 11 5.06 6.22 -4.34
N LYS A 12 6.11 6.90 -4.79
CA LYS A 12 6.10 8.35 -5.00
C LYS A 12 5.88 8.62 -6.48
N ASP A 13 4.93 9.49 -6.81
CA ASP A 13 4.66 9.88 -8.18
C ASP A 13 5.66 10.94 -8.69
N THR A 14 5.55 11.32 -9.97
CA THR A 14 6.42 12.35 -10.58
C THR A 14 6.17 13.75 -10.02
N ALA A 15 4.99 14.05 -9.46
CA ALA A 15 4.70 15.29 -8.77
C ALA A 15 5.29 15.33 -7.34
N GLY A 16 5.86 14.22 -6.87
CA GLY A 16 6.48 14.09 -5.56
C GLY A 16 5.49 13.80 -4.44
N GLU A 17 4.28 13.37 -4.78
CA GLU A 17 3.23 12.94 -3.86
C GLU A 17 3.37 11.45 -3.57
N PHE A 18 3.03 11.06 -2.34
CA PHE A 18 2.96 9.65 -1.96
C PHE A 18 1.59 9.09 -2.31
N ARG A 19 1.59 7.96 -3.01
CA ARG A 19 0.40 7.21 -3.39
C ARG A 19 0.56 5.75 -3.01
N TRP A 20 -0.56 5.09 -2.78
CA TRP A 20 -0.59 3.67 -2.49
C TRP A 20 -1.62 2.97 -3.35
N THR A 21 -1.34 1.73 -3.73
CA THR A 21 -2.26 0.88 -4.47
C THR A 21 -2.36 -0.47 -3.79
N LEU A 22 -3.58 -0.94 -3.58
CA LEU A 22 -3.88 -2.27 -3.09
C LEU A 22 -4.13 -3.21 -4.26
N TYR A 23 -3.37 -4.30 -4.29
CA TYR A 23 -3.58 -5.41 -5.20
C TYR A 23 -4.17 -6.62 -4.47
N ALA A 24 -5.16 -7.24 -5.10
CA ALA A 24 -5.67 -8.54 -4.70
C ALA A 24 -4.66 -9.64 -5.01
N ALA A 25 -4.86 -10.81 -4.41
CA ALA A 25 -4.06 -12.01 -4.68
C ALA A 25 -4.05 -12.42 -6.17
N ASN A 26 -5.02 -11.94 -6.97
CA ASN A 26 -5.09 -12.13 -8.41
C ASN A 26 -4.42 -10.98 -9.22
N ALA A 27 -3.56 -10.18 -8.59
CA ALA A 27 -2.88 -9.03 -9.17
C ALA A 27 -3.81 -7.92 -9.71
N ARG A 28 -5.10 -7.93 -9.35
CA ARG A 28 -6.03 -6.85 -9.72
C ARG A 28 -5.98 -5.72 -8.71
N LYS A 29 -5.97 -4.49 -9.22
CA LYS A 29 -6.12 -3.28 -8.42
C LYS A 29 -7.51 -3.28 -7.78
N ILE A 30 -7.56 -3.27 -6.45
CA ILE A 30 -8.82 -3.24 -5.67
C ILE A 30 -9.10 -1.85 -5.14
N ALA A 31 -8.05 -1.14 -4.74
CA ALA A 31 -8.14 0.21 -4.18
C ALA A 31 -6.85 0.98 -4.49
N ASP A 32 -6.97 2.30 -4.50
CA ASP A 32 -5.84 3.21 -4.52
C ASP A 32 -6.11 4.46 -3.70
N GLY A 33 -5.06 4.98 -3.08
CA GLY A 33 -5.08 6.28 -2.43
C GLY A 33 -5.16 7.37 -3.48
N SER A 34 -6.35 7.93 -3.68
CA SER A 34 -6.61 9.03 -4.60
C SER A 34 -6.19 10.40 -4.05
N GLU A 35 -6.07 10.51 -2.72
CA GLU A 35 -5.55 11.69 -2.05
C GLU A 35 -4.02 11.63 -2.06
N GLY A 36 -3.39 12.45 -2.89
CA GLY A 36 -1.93 12.59 -2.89
C GLY A 36 -1.45 13.03 -1.50
N TYR A 37 -0.76 12.16 -0.78
CA TYR A 37 -0.24 12.50 0.53
C TYR A 37 1.08 13.26 0.37
N LYS A 38 1.22 14.39 1.06
CA LYS A 38 2.49 15.14 1.09
C LYS A 38 3.57 14.43 1.90
N ASN A 39 3.15 13.64 2.89
CA ASN A 39 4.04 12.96 3.83
C ASN A 39 3.90 11.44 3.72
N HIS A 40 5.04 10.76 3.81
CA HIS A 40 5.12 9.30 3.86
C HIS A 40 4.34 8.73 5.05
N ALA A 41 4.41 9.38 6.21
CA ALA A 41 3.75 8.93 7.44
C ALA A 41 2.22 8.96 7.35
N ASP A 42 1.63 10.02 6.77
CA ASP A 42 0.19 10.11 6.53
C ASP A 42 -0.29 9.04 5.56
N CYS A 43 0.46 8.80 4.48
CA CYS A 43 0.20 7.72 3.54
C CYS A 43 0.20 6.35 4.24
N LEU A 44 1.18 6.13 5.12
CA LEU A 44 1.30 4.90 5.90
C LEU A 44 0.18 4.75 6.93
N ALA A 45 -0.29 5.85 7.53
CA ALA A 45 -1.45 5.85 8.44
C ALA A 45 -2.74 5.48 7.69
N GLY A 46 -2.95 6.02 6.49
CA GLY A 46 -4.07 5.62 5.62
C GLY A 46 -4.03 4.12 5.28
N ILE A 47 -2.86 3.60 4.91
CA ILE A 47 -2.68 2.16 4.67
C ILE A 47 -2.98 1.35 5.93
N ARG A 48 -2.48 1.78 7.11
CA ARG A 48 -2.74 1.09 8.40
C ARG A 48 -4.23 0.96 8.72
N LEU A 49 -5.06 1.93 8.34
CA LEU A 49 -6.51 1.82 8.52
C LEU A 49 -7.10 0.71 7.65
N VAL A 50 -6.67 0.60 6.39
CA VAL A 50 -7.15 -0.45 5.48
C VAL A 50 -6.59 -1.82 5.86
N VAL A 51 -5.34 -1.87 6.30
CA VAL A 51 -4.70 -3.08 6.84
C VAL A 51 -5.46 -3.61 8.04
N ASN A 52 -5.83 -2.77 9.01
CA ASN A 52 -6.53 -3.22 10.20
C ASN A 52 -7.87 -3.90 9.87
N ALA A 53 -8.48 -3.56 8.73
CA ALA A 53 -9.67 -4.23 8.23
C ALA A 53 -9.38 -5.61 7.60
N ILE A 54 -8.11 -5.94 7.34
CA ILE A 54 -7.68 -7.13 6.59
C ILE A 54 -6.51 -7.84 7.28
N PRO A 55 -6.75 -8.90 8.06
CA PRO A 55 -5.67 -9.65 8.72
C PRO A 55 -4.73 -10.34 7.72
N GLY A 56 -3.43 -10.33 8.01
CA GLY A 56 -2.41 -11.06 7.25
C GLY A 56 -1.87 -10.35 6.00
N ILE A 57 -2.04 -9.03 5.91
CA ILE A 57 -1.62 -8.25 4.74
C ILE A 57 -0.20 -7.69 4.91
N GLN A 58 0.54 -7.61 3.81
CA GLN A 58 1.89 -7.04 3.80
C GLN A 58 1.92 -5.75 2.99
N VAL A 59 2.65 -4.76 3.49
CA VAL A 59 2.82 -3.46 2.84
C VAL A 59 4.24 -3.38 2.31
N TYR A 60 4.38 -3.24 1.00
CA TYR A 60 5.65 -2.97 0.36
C TYR A 60 5.82 -1.48 0.09
N ASP A 61 6.87 -0.92 0.64
CA ASP A 61 7.28 0.45 0.42
C ASP A 61 8.36 0.50 -0.66
N LYS A 62 7.98 0.94 -1.85
CA LYS A 62 8.91 1.10 -2.98
C LYS A 62 9.87 2.28 -2.79
N THR A 63 9.52 3.23 -1.92
CA THR A 63 10.39 4.40 -1.65
C THR A 63 11.57 4.03 -0.76
N LYS A 64 11.41 3.00 0.07
CA LYS A 64 12.45 2.47 0.97
C LYS A 64 12.91 1.07 0.61
N ASP A 65 12.35 0.49 -0.45
CA ASP A 65 12.55 -0.90 -0.86
C ASP A 65 12.41 -1.89 0.30
N GLN A 66 11.37 -1.72 1.13
CA GLN A 66 11.20 -2.45 2.38
C GLN A 66 9.77 -2.99 2.55
N TRP A 67 9.66 -4.19 3.11
CA TRP A 67 8.40 -4.79 3.53
C TRP A 67 8.07 -4.43 4.98
N TYR A 68 6.82 -4.07 5.21
CA TYR A 68 6.22 -3.87 6.52
C TYR A 68 5.15 -4.92 6.72
N ASN A 69 5.27 -5.67 7.81
CA ASN A 69 4.16 -6.45 8.34
C ASN A 69 3.23 -5.49 9.04
N ALA A 70 1.95 -5.64 8.75
CA ALA A 70 0.94 -4.69 9.10
C ALA A 70 0.00 -5.28 10.14
#